data_AF-A0A7W7NZD0-F1
#
_entry.id   AF-A0A7W7NZD0-F1
#
_cell.length_a   1.000
_cell.length_b   1.000
_cell.length_c   1.000
_cell.angle_alpha   90.00
_cell.angle_beta   90.00
_cell.angle_gamma   90.00
#
_symmetry.space_group_name_H-M   'P 1'
#
loop_
_entity.id
_entity.type
_entity.pdbx_description
1 polymer ?
#
loop_
_entity_poly.entity_id
_entity_poly.type
_entity_poly.pdbx_seq_one_letter_code
_entity_poly.pdbx_strand_id
1 'polypeptide(L)'
;MMLTHLKNFFSSKPAAPVDPSQRFAEIIREGLKGMRAEGGMDIDKENRVPVYLVKMCTALQSAINETRAEPVTLKEILTLDRAATGADYDRKLARRCLLMAQNRKA
;
A
#
# COMPACT_ATOMS: atom_id res chain seq x y z
N MET A 1 29.90 41.32 30.07
CA MET A 1 30.36 41.16 28.67
C MET A 1 29.98 39.77 28.19
N MET A 2 29.25 39.72 27.07
CA MET A 2 29.09 38.61 26.09
C MET A 2 28.32 37.34 26.55
N LEU A 3 27.05 37.18 26.14
CA LEU A 3 26.52 36.64 24.85
C LEU A 3 26.41 35.10 24.91
N THR A 4 25.22 34.56 25.19
CA THR A 4 24.19 34.04 24.24
C THR A 4 24.46 32.66 23.65
N HIS A 5 23.43 31.82 23.85
CA HIS A 5 22.87 30.82 22.92
C HIS A 5 23.70 29.60 22.54
N LEU A 6 23.20 28.43 22.96
CA LEU A 6 22.94 27.29 22.07
C LEU A 6 21.88 26.37 22.68
N LYS A 7 20.63 26.87 22.70
CA LYS A 7 19.47 25.98 22.57
C LYS A 7 19.37 25.69 21.08
N ASN A 8 19.40 24.41 20.71
CA ASN A 8 18.87 23.80 19.47
C ASN A 8 19.78 22.64 19.10
N PHE A 9 19.30 21.39 19.16
CA PHE A 9 19.51 20.43 18.07
C PHE A 9 18.77 19.08 18.18
N PHE A 10 17.70 18.94 18.97
CA PHE A 10 16.81 17.78 18.82
C PHE A 10 15.34 18.22 18.86
N SER A 11 14.98 19.09 17.90
CA SER A 11 13.64 19.01 17.33
C SER A 11 13.74 18.06 16.15
N SER A 12 13.83 16.76 16.45
CA SER A 12 13.44 15.74 15.50
C SER A 12 11.95 15.94 15.30
N LYS A 13 11.58 16.84 14.38
CA LYS A 13 10.25 16.87 13.79
C LYS A 13 9.92 15.40 13.50
N PRO A 14 8.90 14.79 14.14
CA PRO A 14 8.55 13.44 13.77
C PRO A 14 8.29 13.49 12.27
N ALA A 15 8.98 12.64 11.51
CA ALA A 15 8.65 12.42 10.12
C ALA A 15 7.12 12.31 10.09
N ALA A 16 6.46 13.21 9.35
CA ALA A 16 5.01 13.22 9.27
C ALA A 16 4.57 11.76 9.07
N PRO A 17 3.55 11.27 9.80
CA PRO A 17 3.13 9.88 9.68
C PRO A 17 3.02 9.59 8.18
N VAL A 18 3.87 8.69 7.67
CA VAL A 18 3.90 8.35 6.25
C VAL A 18 2.47 8.04 5.91
N ASP A 19 1.86 8.89 5.08
CA ASP A 19 0.44 8.76 4.78
C ASP A 19 0.24 7.32 4.31
N PRO A 20 -0.56 6.49 5.00
CA PRO A 20 -0.73 5.09 4.63
C PRO A 20 -1.15 4.97 3.16
N SER A 21 -1.84 5.99 2.63
CA SER A 21 -2.20 6.10 1.22
C SER A 21 -0.97 6.16 0.29
N GLN A 22 0.09 6.87 0.68
CA GLN A 22 1.34 6.96 -0.07
C GLN A 22 2.06 5.61 -0.08
N ARG A 23 2.12 4.93 1.07
CA ARG A 23 2.71 3.59 1.16
C ARG A 23 1.98 2.58 0.25
N PHE A 24 0.65 2.62 0.23
CA PHE A 24 -0.12 1.75 -0.67
C PHE A 24 0.12 2.09 -2.14
N ALA A 25 0.20 3.38 -2.50
CA ALA A 25 0.50 3.81 -3.86
C ALA A 25 1.88 3.35 -4.33
N GLU A 26 2.89 3.37 -3.47
CA GLU A 26 4.24 2.86 -3.77
C GLU A 26 4.22 1.35 -4.03
N ILE A 27 3.54 0.57 -3.18
CA ILE A 27 3.37 -0.89 -3.37
C ILE A 27 2.70 -1.19 -4.71
N ILE A 28 1.63 -0.45 -5.07
CA ILE A 28 0.91 -0.65 -6.33
C ILE A 28 1.82 -0.34 -7.51
N ARG A 29 2.59 0.76 -7.48
CA ARG A 29 3.54 1.09 -8.56
C ARG A 29 4.61 0.03 -8.74
N GLU A 30 5.19 -0.49 -7.65
CA GLU A 30 6.16 -1.59 -7.74
C GLU A 30 5.51 -2.88 -8.24
N GLY A 31 4.30 -3.20 -7.79
CA GLY A 31 3.52 -4.34 -8.29
C GLY A 31 3.25 -4.26 -9.79
N LEU A 32 2.89 -3.08 -10.29
CA LEU A 32 2.66 -2.83 -11.72
C LEU A 32 3.93 -2.95 -12.57
N LYS A 33 5.13 -2.69 -12.01
CA LYS A 33 6.39 -3.02 -12.70
C LYS A 33 6.55 -4.52 -12.86
N GLY A 34 6.11 -5.30 -11.88
CA GLY A 34 6.08 -6.76 -11.90
C GLY A 34 5.25 -7.35 -13.06
N MET A 35 4.26 -6.62 -13.58
CA MET A 35 3.51 -7.01 -14.78
C MET A 35 4.41 -7.20 -16.01
N ARG A 36 5.51 -6.42 -16.11
CA ARG A 36 6.48 -6.49 -17.21
C ARG A 36 7.65 -7.42 -16.94
N ALA A 37 7.73 -7.99 -15.73
CA ALA A 37 8.76 -8.95 -15.37
C ALA A 37 8.45 -10.33 -15.97
N GLU A 38 9.50 -11.13 -16.16
CA GLU A 38 9.36 -12.52 -16.62
C GLU A 38 8.45 -13.32 -15.68
N GLY A 39 7.48 -14.04 -16.26
CA GLY A 39 6.46 -14.81 -15.52
C GLY A 39 5.47 -13.96 -14.72
N GLY A 40 5.52 -12.62 -14.79
CA GLY A 40 4.59 -11.75 -14.07
C GLY A 40 3.13 -11.95 -14.49
N MET A 41 2.92 -12.17 -15.78
CA MET A 41 1.60 -12.42 -16.39
C MET A 41 1.15 -13.88 -16.32
N ASP A 42 2.00 -14.79 -15.82
CA ASP A 42 1.61 -16.19 -15.64
C ASP A 42 0.46 -16.27 -14.64
N ILE A 43 -0.45 -17.22 -14.86
CA ILE A 43 -1.60 -17.40 -14.00
C ILE A 43 -1.21 -18.20 -12.76
N ASP A 44 -1.40 -17.61 -11.59
CA ASP A 44 -1.29 -18.32 -10.33
C ASP A 44 -2.36 -19.41 -10.23
N LYS A 45 -1.94 -20.63 -9.87
CA LYS A 45 -2.81 -21.82 -9.87
C LYS A 45 -3.88 -21.77 -8.79
N GLU A 46 -3.59 -21.12 -7.66
CA GLU A 46 -4.48 -21.06 -6.50
C GLU A 46 -5.54 -19.96 -6.66
N ASN A 47 -5.10 -18.77 -7.06
CA ASN A 47 -5.94 -17.57 -7.11
C ASN A 47 -6.55 -17.29 -8.49
N ARG A 48 -6.07 -17.98 -9.54
CA ARG A 48 -6.51 -17.82 -10.95
C ARG A 48 -6.41 -16.37 -11.45
N VAL A 49 -5.36 -15.67 -11.02
CA VAL A 49 -5.02 -14.30 -11.43
C VAL A 49 -3.52 -14.22 -11.76
N PRO A 50 -3.05 -13.18 -12.46
CA PRO A 50 -1.62 -13.03 -12.75
C PRO A 50 -0.75 -13.04 -11.48
N VAL A 51 0.43 -13.65 -11.56
CA VAL A 51 1.40 -13.74 -10.45
C VAL A 51 1.81 -12.36 -9.92
N TYR A 52 1.95 -11.35 -10.79
CA TYR A 52 2.26 -9.99 -10.34
C TYR A 52 1.16 -9.44 -9.42
N LEU A 53 -0.10 -9.77 -9.70
CA LEU A 53 -1.25 -9.32 -8.94
C LEU A 53 -1.27 -9.99 -7.56
N VAL A 54 -0.99 -11.29 -7.49
CA VAL A 54 -0.86 -12.02 -6.21
C VAL A 54 0.21 -11.35 -5.34
N LYS A 55 1.41 -11.13 -5.88
CA LYS A 55 2.52 -10.50 -5.14
C LYS A 55 2.18 -9.10 -4.64
N MET A 56 1.57 -8.28 -5.50
CA MET A 56 1.14 -6.93 -5.15
C MET A 56 0.06 -6.94 -4.05
N CYS A 57 -0.98 -7.78 -4.20
CA CYS A 57 -2.07 -7.87 -3.24
C CYS A 57 -1.62 -8.47 -1.90
N THR A 58 -0.67 -9.40 -1.88
CA THR A 58 -0.03 -9.89 -0.65
C THR A 58 0.74 -8.79 0.07
N ALA A 59 1.51 -7.97 -0.66
CA ALA A 59 2.21 -6.84 -0.06
C ALA A 59 1.24 -5.80 0.52
N LEU A 60 0.13 -5.51 -0.17
CA LEU A 60 -0.93 -4.65 0.33
C LEU A 60 -1.61 -5.24 1.58
N GLN A 61 -1.89 -6.55 1.58
CA GLN A 61 -2.46 -7.26 2.72
C GLN A 61 -1.57 -7.10 3.97
N SER A 62 -0.26 -7.36 3.82
CA SER A 62 0.69 -7.19 4.92
C SER A 62 0.70 -5.75 5.44
N ALA A 63 0.79 -4.76 4.55
CA ALA A 63 0.80 -3.35 4.93
C ALA A 63 -0.50 -2.89 5.61
N ILE A 64 -1.66 -3.41 5.21
CA ILE A 64 -2.95 -3.13 5.87
C ILE A 64 -2.97 -3.78 7.26
N ASN A 65 -2.54 -5.03 7.37
CA ASN A 65 -2.56 -5.79 8.62
C ASN A 65 -1.60 -5.25 9.68
N GLU A 66 -0.54 -4.52 9.29
CA GLU A 66 0.30 -3.77 10.24
C GLU A 66 -0.48 -2.69 11.01
N THR A 67 -1.59 -2.21 10.45
CA THR A 67 -2.36 -1.08 11.00
C THR A 67 -3.73 -1.47 11.56
N ARG A 68 -4.17 -2.71 11.32
CA ARG A 68 -5.50 -3.21 11.68
C ARG A 68 -5.44 -4.22 12.82
N ALA A 69 -6.44 -4.15 13.70
CA ALA A 69 -6.67 -5.18 14.72
C ALA A 69 -7.26 -6.47 14.10
N GLU A 70 -8.12 -6.35 13.08
CA GLU A 70 -8.69 -7.48 12.36
C GLU A 70 -7.97 -7.66 11.01
N PRO A 71 -7.28 -8.80 10.80
CA PRO A 71 -6.52 -9.01 9.58
C PRO A 71 -7.44 -9.17 8.37
N VAL A 72 -7.06 -8.56 7.25
CA VAL A 72 -7.68 -8.79 5.94
C VAL A 72 -7.06 -10.00 5.26
N THR A 73 -7.87 -10.66 4.45
CA THR A 73 -7.48 -11.79 3.60
C THR A 73 -7.01 -11.31 2.23
N LEU A 74 -6.16 -12.10 1.57
CA LEU A 74 -5.73 -11.84 0.19
C LEU A 74 -6.93 -11.73 -0.76
N LYS A 75 -7.97 -12.56 -0.55
CA LYS A 75 -9.19 -12.57 -1.35
C LYS A 75 -9.96 -11.25 -1.27
N GLU A 76 -10.00 -10.61 -0.11
CA GLU A 76 -10.61 -9.28 0.05
C GLU A 76 -9.85 -8.22 -0.75
N ILE A 77 -8.51 -8.25 -0.73
CA ILE A 77 -7.68 -7.32 -1.51
C ILE A 77 -7.84 -7.55 -3.01
N LEU A 78 -7.85 -8.80 -3.46
CA LEU A 78 -8.12 -9.15 -4.86
C LEU A 78 -9.52 -8.71 -5.32
N THR A 79 -10.49 -8.65 -4.40
CA THR A 79 -11.83 -8.13 -4.70
C THR A 79 -11.82 -6.60 -4.86
N LEU A 80 -11.05 -5.88 -4.04
CA LEU A 80 -10.85 -4.44 -4.20
C LEU A 80 -10.16 -4.09 -5.52
N ASP A 81 -9.16 -4.88 -5.91
CA ASP A 81 -8.46 -4.75 -7.18
C ASP A 81 -9.42 -4.82 -8.37
N ARG A 82 -10.29 -5.85 -8.42
CA ARG A 82 -11.30 -5.99 -9.49
C ARG A 82 -12.26 -4.80 -9.59
N ALA A 83 -12.52 -4.12 -8.47
CA ALA A 83 -13.35 -2.92 -8.44
C ALA A 83 -12.60 -1.63 -8.82
N ALA A 84 -11.27 -1.68 -8.91
CA ALA A 84 -10.42 -0.60 -9.40
C ALA A 84 -10.17 -0.79 -10.91
N THR A 85 -10.65 0.13 -11.73
CA THR A 85 -10.42 0.14 -13.18
C THR A 85 -10.23 1.56 -13.71
N GLY A 86 -9.64 1.67 -14.90
CA GLY A 86 -9.43 2.92 -15.63
C GLY A 86 -8.09 3.61 -15.36
N ALA A 87 -7.92 4.82 -15.89
CA ALA A 87 -6.65 5.56 -15.87
C ALA A 87 -6.14 5.91 -14.46
N ASP A 88 -7.04 6.03 -13.48
CA ASP A 88 -6.70 6.32 -12.07
C ASP A 88 -6.67 5.05 -11.20
N TYR A 89 -6.36 3.90 -11.80
CA TYR A 89 -6.38 2.60 -11.12
C TYR A 89 -5.57 2.62 -9.80
N ASP A 90 -4.35 3.16 -9.83
CA ASP A 90 -3.43 3.20 -8.70
C ASP A 90 -4.00 4.03 -7.53
N ARG A 91 -4.51 5.22 -7.82
CA ARG A 91 -5.13 6.11 -6.83
C ARG A 91 -6.41 5.51 -6.26
N LYS A 92 -7.23 4.88 -7.11
CA LYS A 92 -8.49 4.23 -6.69
C LYS A 92 -8.23 3.04 -5.78
N LEU A 93 -7.26 2.21 -6.11
CA LEU A 93 -6.90 1.05 -5.30
C LEU A 93 -6.27 1.48 -3.97
N ALA A 94 -5.32 2.43 -3.98
CA ALA A 94 -4.70 2.97 -2.77
C ALA A 94 -5.75 3.55 -1.80
N ARG A 95 -6.73 4.31 -2.32
CA ARG A 95 -7.83 4.86 -1.51
C ARG A 95 -8.69 3.76 -0.89
N ARG A 96 -8.98 2.69 -1.62
CA ARG A 96 -9.75 1.55 -1.10
C ARG A 96 -8.99 0.78 -0.03
N CYS A 97 -7.69 0.57 -0.21
CA CYS A 97 -6.81 0.00 0.81
C CYS A 97 -6.79 0.86 2.09
N LEU A 98 -6.76 2.19 1.94
CA LEU A 98 -6.86 3.12 3.08
C LEU A 98 -8.21 3.01 3.80
N LEU A 99 -9.33 2.99 3.07
CA LEU A 99 -10.65 2.83 3.67
C LEU A 99 -10.76 1.50 4.41
N MET A 100 -10.26 0.43 3.80
CA MET A 100 -10.20 -0.89 4.42
C MET A 100 -9.36 -0.84 5.70
N ALA A 101 -8.13 -0.33 5.67
CA ALA A 101 -7.28 -0.18 6.85
C ALA A 101 -7.95 0.61 8.00
N GLN A 102 -8.81 1.56 7.66
CA GLN A 102 -9.57 2.36 8.64
C GLN A 102 -10.87 1.70 9.14
N ASN A 103 -11.16 0.44 8.78
CA ASN A 103 -12.46 -0.21 9.03
C ASN A 103 -13.66 0.53 8.42
N ARG A 104 -13.43 1.29 7.35
CA ARG A 104 -14.47 1.99 6.62
C ARG A 104 -14.86 1.16 5.40
N LYS A 105 -16.14 1.23 5.00
CA LYS A 105 -16.59 0.59 3.75
C LYS A 105 -15.81 1.21 2.58
N ALA A 106 -15.06 0.36 1.87
CA ALA A 106 -14.22 0.70 0.71
C ALA A 106 -15.04 0.91 -0.57
#